data_AF-A0A1I6ING4-F1
#
_entry.id   AF-A0A1I6ING4-F1
#
_cell.length_a   1.000
_cell.length_b   1.000
_cell.length_c   1.000
_cell.angle_alpha   90.00
_cell.angle_beta   90.00
_cell.angle_gamma   90.00
#
_symmetry.space_group_name_H-M   'P 1'
#
loop_
_entity.id
_entity.type
_entity.pdbx_description
1 polymer ?
#
loop_
_entity_poly.entity_id
_entity_poly.type
_entity_poly.pdbx_seq_one_letter_code
_entity_poly.pdbx_strand_id
1 'polypeptide(L)'
;MGTVPVASLVGMCVSLVIAFGLPIGLVIYGRAKLKANLIWLVIGAVTFVIFALVLEQIMHTVMLRHLGDTLAGNVLLMAIYGGLAAGIFEEIGRFVSMNLFKKHSLGKQNAFMYGVGHGGIEAIILVGITYISNLLTSFMINAGTFEASLSMLDDKMKEDTLNQVSLLWTLHPTVFFMAGVERIIAIALHICLSYIVYKAVTEHKIYLLLVAIAIHAGIDFITVLLGAQISVFMLEIILLLIVAIISIIVYKKYKGEKTDNREQDYERESL
;
A
#
# COMPACT_ATOMS: atom_id res chain seq x y z
N MET A 1 13.07 -26.69 -15.55
CA MET A 1 12.73 -25.33 -15.07
C MET A 1 13.75 -24.35 -15.60
N GLY A 2 13.43 -23.06 -15.67
CA GLY A 2 14.42 -22.03 -15.97
C GLY A 2 15.29 -21.70 -14.75
N THR A 3 16.37 -20.95 -14.96
CA THR A 3 17.18 -20.36 -13.88
C THR A 3 16.74 -18.93 -13.63
N VAL A 4 16.59 -18.54 -12.37
CA VAL A 4 16.26 -17.17 -11.99
C VAL A 4 17.46 -16.24 -12.24
N PRO A 5 17.32 -15.20 -13.08
CA PRO A 5 18.40 -14.28 -13.38
C PRO A 5 18.91 -13.53 -12.14
N VAL A 6 20.22 -13.29 -12.07
CA VAL A 6 20.84 -12.50 -10.98
C VAL A 6 20.22 -11.10 -10.90
N ALA A 7 19.89 -10.48 -12.04
CA ALA A 7 19.23 -9.18 -12.07
C ALA A 7 17.85 -9.21 -11.38
N SER A 8 17.08 -10.30 -11.52
CA SER A 8 15.79 -10.47 -10.84
C SER A 8 15.99 -10.56 -9.33
N LEU A 9 17.00 -11.33 -8.87
CA LEU A 9 17.36 -11.43 -7.45
C LEU A 9 17.74 -10.06 -6.87
N VAL A 10 18.57 -9.29 -7.59
CA VAL A 10 18.95 -7.92 -7.18
C VAL A 10 17.72 -7.02 -7.10
N GLY A 11 16.83 -7.06 -8.10
CA GLY A 11 15.59 -6.29 -8.10
C GLY A 11 14.71 -6.61 -6.89
N MET A 12 14.54 -7.90 -6.57
CA MET A 12 13.80 -8.34 -5.39
C MET A 12 14.46 -7.82 -4.09
N CYS A 13 15.79 -7.91 -3.96
CA CYS A 13 16.50 -7.38 -2.80
C CYS A 13 16.34 -5.85 -2.65
N VAL A 14 16.43 -5.10 -3.74
CA VAL A 14 16.25 -3.63 -3.72
C VAL A 14 14.84 -3.27 -3.27
N SER A 15 13.83 -3.89 -3.85
CA SER A 15 12.43 -3.65 -3.49
C SER A 15 12.09 -4.10 -2.08
N LEU A 16 12.70 -5.19 -1.60
CA LEU A 16 12.60 -5.62 -0.21
C LEU A 16 13.17 -4.56 0.74
N VAL A 17 14.35 -4.02 0.45
CA VAL A 17 14.96 -2.94 1.24
C VAL A 17 14.08 -1.69 1.23
N ILE A 18 13.44 -1.35 0.11
CA ILE A 18 12.50 -0.22 0.05
C ILE A 18 11.27 -0.49 0.91
N ALA A 19 10.64 -1.67 0.76
CA ALA A 19 9.40 -2.04 1.46
C ALA A 19 9.54 -1.99 2.99
N PHE A 20 10.70 -2.38 3.54
CA PHE A 20 10.97 -2.29 4.98
C PHE A 20 11.67 -0.99 5.39
N GLY A 21 12.70 -0.60 4.65
CA GLY A 21 13.58 0.52 5.00
C GLY A 21 12.91 1.87 4.91
N LEU A 22 12.04 2.10 3.91
CA LEU A 22 11.35 3.38 3.77
C LEU A 22 10.38 3.64 4.94
N PRO A 23 9.47 2.72 5.30
CA PRO A 23 8.63 2.91 6.49
C PRO A 23 9.45 3.13 7.77
N ILE A 24 10.51 2.36 8.00
CA ILE A 24 11.39 2.52 9.17
C ILE A 24 12.01 3.93 9.18
N GLY A 25 12.54 4.38 8.04
CA GLY A 25 13.11 5.72 7.90
C GLY A 25 12.10 6.83 8.17
N LEU A 26 10.86 6.67 7.68
CA LEU A 26 9.77 7.63 7.90
C LEU A 26 9.28 7.64 9.35
N VAL A 27 9.29 6.49 10.04
CA VAL A 27 9.01 6.41 11.48
C VAL A 27 10.08 7.17 12.27
N ILE A 28 11.35 6.93 11.99
CA ILE A 28 12.48 7.62 12.64
C ILE A 28 12.35 9.13 12.41
N TYR A 29 12.08 9.56 11.17
CA TYR A 29 11.85 10.96 10.83
C TYR A 29 10.64 11.55 11.59
N GLY A 30 9.49 10.87 11.57
CA GLY A 30 8.27 11.31 12.23
C GLY A 30 8.45 11.44 13.75
N ARG A 31 9.23 10.56 14.38
CA ARG A 31 9.57 10.66 15.81
C ARG A 31 10.57 11.76 16.10
N ALA A 32 11.69 11.79 15.38
CA ALA A 32 12.78 12.71 15.67
C ALA A 32 12.50 14.17 15.29
N LYS A 33 11.74 14.40 14.22
CA LYS A 33 11.49 15.75 13.67
C LYS A 33 10.08 16.24 13.93
N LEU A 34 9.08 15.39 13.80
CA LEU A 34 7.67 15.78 13.94
C LEU A 34 7.14 15.53 15.35
N LYS A 35 7.85 14.79 16.20
CA LYS A 35 7.38 14.34 17.53
C LYS A 35 6.03 13.61 17.46
N ALA A 36 5.73 12.96 16.33
CA ALA A 36 4.46 12.26 16.15
C ALA A 36 4.35 11.04 17.08
N ASN A 37 3.16 10.75 17.60
CA ASN A 37 2.94 9.65 18.53
C ASN A 37 2.89 8.30 17.80
N LEU A 38 3.63 7.30 18.29
CA LEU A 38 3.72 5.96 17.70
C LEU A 38 2.38 5.22 17.69
N ILE A 39 1.44 5.58 18.56
CA ILE A 39 0.13 4.93 18.55
C ILE A 39 -0.56 5.11 17.19
N TRP A 40 -0.34 6.23 16.50
CA TRP A 40 -0.94 6.49 15.20
C TRP A 40 -0.34 5.64 14.09
N LEU A 41 0.93 5.23 14.22
CA LEU A 41 1.54 4.22 13.34
C LEU A 41 0.78 2.90 13.42
N VAL A 42 0.52 2.44 14.65
CA VAL A 42 -0.18 1.19 14.91
C VAL A 42 -1.63 1.25 14.46
N ILE A 43 -2.33 2.35 14.74
CA ILE A 43 -3.72 2.55 14.28
C ILE A 43 -3.79 2.51 12.76
N GLY A 44 -2.88 3.19 12.05
CA GLY A 44 -2.81 3.14 10.59
C GLY A 44 -2.59 1.74 10.06
N ALA A 45 -1.61 1.02 10.61
CA ALA A 45 -1.30 -0.34 10.19
C ALA A 45 -2.46 -1.32 10.43
N VAL A 46 -3.06 -1.28 11.63
CA VAL A 46 -4.19 -2.14 11.98
C VAL A 46 -5.42 -1.82 11.13
N THR A 47 -5.63 -0.54 10.78
CA THR A 47 -6.74 -0.15 9.92
C THR A 47 -6.62 -0.76 8.54
N PHE A 48 -5.45 -0.69 7.90
CA PHE A 48 -5.21 -1.34 6.61
C PHE A 48 -5.50 -2.85 6.70
N VAL A 49 -4.96 -3.54 7.70
CA VAL A 49 -5.16 -4.99 7.86
C VAL A 49 -6.64 -5.33 7.99
N ILE A 50 -7.40 -4.60 8.81
CA ILE A 50 -8.82 -4.91 9.02
C ILE A 50 -9.65 -4.52 7.79
N PHE A 51 -9.48 -3.32 7.25
CA PHE A 51 -10.37 -2.82 6.21
C PHE A 51 -10.04 -3.35 4.81
N ALA A 52 -8.76 -3.41 4.43
CA ALA A 52 -8.35 -3.92 3.13
C ALA A 52 -8.18 -5.45 3.15
N LEU A 53 -7.33 -5.99 4.04
CA LEU A 53 -7.00 -7.42 3.97
C LEU A 53 -8.11 -8.34 4.49
N VAL A 54 -9.08 -7.83 5.26
CA VAL A 54 -10.21 -8.62 5.76
C VAL A 54 -11.53 -8.20 5.13
N LEU A 55 -12.02 -6.98 5.41
CA LEU A 55 -13.37 -6.60 5.01
C LEU A 55 -13.55 -6.47 3.49
N GLU A 56 -12.61 -5.79 2.82
CA GLU A 56 -12.61 -5.68 1.37
C GLU A 56 -12.43 -7.06 0.71
N GLN A 57 -11.53 -7.91 1.25
CA GLN A 57 -11.31 -9.26 0.72
C GLN A 57 -12.54 -10.18 0.87
N ILE A 58 -13.32 -10.03 1.95
CA ILE A 58 -14.62 -10.72 2.09
C ILE A 58 -15.57 -10.25 0.99
N MET A 59 -15.63 -8.94 0.72
CA MET A 59 -16.44 -8.41 -0.38
C MET A 59 -15.96 -8.96 -1.73
N HIS A 60 -14.65 -8.98 -2.01
CA HIS A 60 -14.09 -9.56 -3.24
C HIS A 60 -14.49 -11.02 -3.40
N THR A 61 -14.42 -11.81 -2.32
CA THR A 61 -14.83 -13.22 -2.32
C THR A 61 -16.30 -13.40 -2.72
N VAL A 62 -17.19 -12.58 -2.16
CA VAL A 62 -18.63 -12.64 -2.51
C VAL A 62 -18.87 -12.19 -3.94
N MET A 63 -18.25 -11.08 -4.35
CA MET A 63 -18.44 -10.49 -5.68
C MET A 63 -17.89 -11.37 -6.78
N LEU A 64 -16.69 -11.92 -6.64
CA LEU A 64 -16.09 -12.83 -7.62
C LEU A 64 -16.88 -14.14 -7.73
N ARG A 65 -17.50 -14.62 -6.65
CA ARG A 65 -18.36 -15.81 -6.70
C ARG A 65 -19.61 -15.60 -7.54
N HIS A 66 -20.19 -14.40 -7.55
CA HIS A 66 -21.46 -14.12 -8.23
C HIS A 66 -21.29 -13.43 -9.59
N LEU A 67 -20.23 -12.64 -9.75
CA LEU A 67 -20.01 -11.76 -10.90
C LEU A 67 -18.61 -11.95 -11.51
N GLY A 68 -17.88 -13.00 -11.13
CA GLY A 68 -16.49 -13.24 -11.56
C GLY A 68 -16.31 -13.20 -13.08
N ASP A 69 -17.15 -13.92 -13.82
CA ASP A 69 -17.07 -13.96 -15.29
C ASP A 69 -17.33 -12.58 -15.92
N THR A 70 -18.30 -11.83 -15.38
CA THR A 70 -18.64 -10.48 -15.85
C THR A 70 -17.49 -9.49 -15.57
N LEU A 71 -16.88 -9.58 -14.39
CA LEU A 71 -15.75 -8.73 -14.00
C LEU A 71 -14.50 -9.09 -14.82
N ALA A 72 -14.19 -10.37 -14.97
CA ALA A 72 -13.04 -10.85 -15.75
C ALA A 72 -13.18 -10.54 -17.25
N GLY A 73 -14.40 -10.57 -17.78
CA GLY A 73 -14.69 -10.26 -19.18
C GLY A 73 -14.61 -8.77 -19.55
N ASN A 74 -14.49 -7.86 -18.57
CA ASN A 74 -14.50 -6.42 -18.84
C ASN A 74 -13.52 -5.66 -17.92
N VAL A 75 -12.34 -5.33 -18.46
CA VAL A 75 -11.28 -4.60 -17.76
C VAL A 75 -11.76 -3.24 -17.23
N LEU A 76 -12.62 -2.52 -17.95
CA LEU A 76 -13.15 -1.24 -17.50
C LEU A 76 -14.02 -1.45 -16.25
N LEU A 77 -14.90 -2.45 -16.27
CA LEU A 77 -15.76 -2.76 -15.12
C LEU A 77 -14.91 -3.22 -13.92
N MET A 78 -13.90 -4.06 -14.16
CA MET A 78 -12.95 -4.49 -13.13
C MET A 78 -12.21 -3.30 -12.51
N ALA A 79 -11.73 -2.36 -13.32
CA ALA A 79 -11.04 -1.17 -12.84
C ALA A 79 -11.96 -0.27 -12.00
N ILE A 80 -13.21 -0.05 -12.44
CA ILE A 80 -14.20 0.74 -11.68
C ILE A 80 -14.49 0.07 -10.35
N TYR A 81 -14.78 -1.23 -10.38
CA TYR A 81 -15.11 -2.01 -9.20
C TYR A 81 -13.95 -2.05 -8.20
N GLY A 82 -12.77 -2.47 -8.66
CA GLY A 82 -11.57 -2.62 -7.82
C GLY A 82 -11.16 -1.29 -7.21
N GLY A 83 -11.09 -0.22 -8.01
CA GLY A 83 -10.75 1.10 -7.50
C GLY A 83 -11.76 1.63 -6.49
N LEU A 84 -13.07 1.51 -6.77
CA LEU A 84 -14.09 1.92 -5.80
C LEU A 84 -14.06 1.07 -4.53
N ALA A 85 -13.83 -0.24 -4.63
CA ALA A 85 -13.71 -1.10 -3.46
C ALA A 85 -12.56 -0.65 -2.56
N ALA A 86 -11.34 -0.56 -3.08
CA ALA A 86 -10.18 -0.11 -2.32
C ALA A 86 -10.39 1.29 -1.73
N GLY A 87 -10.80 2.25 -2.55
CA GLY A 87 -11.05 3.63 -2.10
C GLY A 87 -12.12 3.74 -1.02
N ILE A 88 -13.21 2.97 -1.10
CA ILE A 88 -14.27 2.98 -0.10
C ILE A 88 -13.80 2.31 1.20
N PHE A 89 -13.30 1.08 1.15
CA PHE A 89 -12.94 0.34 2.35
C PHE A 89 -11.80 1.02 3.10
N GLU A 90 -10.74 1.41 2.41
CA GLU A 90 -9.57 1.99 3.04
C GLU A 90 -9.82 3.38 3.61
N GLU A 91 -10.50 4.25 2.87
CA GLU A 91 -10.73 5.63 3.34
C GLU A 91 -11.84 5.71 4.39
N ILE A 92 -12.87 4.86 4.32
CA ILE A 92 -13.85 4.74 5.41
C ILE A 92 -13.17 4.18 6.66
N GLY A 93 -12.33 3.14 6.53
CA GLY A 93 -11.55 2.63 7.65
C GLY A 93 -10.69 3.71 8.28
N ARG A 94 -10.04 4.52 7.45
CA ARG A 94 -9.25 5.66 7.91
C ARG A 94 -10.08 6.69 8.66
N PHE A 95 -11.23 7.06 8.11
CA PHE A 95 -12.13 8.02 8.75
C PHE A 95 -12.66 7.50 10.09
N VAL A 96 -13.11 6.25 10.13
CA VAL A 96 -13.64 5.59 11.33
C VAL A 96 -12.56 5.51 12.42
N SER A 97 -11.39 4.98 12.11
CA SER A 97 -10.29 4.85 13.06
C SER A 97 -9.81 6.22 13.57
N MET A 98 -9.61 7.20 12.69
CA MET A 98 -9.22 8.56 13.10
C MET A 98 -10.30 9.21 13.98
N ASN A 99 -11.58 9.06 13.65
CA ASN A 99 -12.67 9.63 14.46
C ASN A 99 -12.81 8.94 15.83
N LEU A 100 -12.59 7.63 15.92
CA LEU A 100 -12.62 6.86 17.18
C LEU A 100 -11.45 7.23 18.11
N PHE A 101 -10.24 7.37 17.56
CA PHE A 101 -9.03 7.60 18.34
C PHE A 101 -8.62 9.08 18.43
N LYS A 102 -9.41 10.02 17.92
CA LYS A 102 -9.04 11.46 17.85
C LYS A 102 -8.62 12.09 19.18
N LYS A 103 -9.12 11.54 20.30
CA LYS A 103 -8.73 11.94 21.66
C LYS A 103 -7.25 11.71 21.99
N HIS A 104 -6.55 10.85 21.24
CA HIS A 104 -5.10 10.64 21.33
C HIS A 104 -4.34 11.68 20.50
N SER A 105 -4.71 12.95 20.64
CA SER A 105 -4.02 14.09 20.02
C SER A 105 -3.98 14.04 18.49
N LEU A 106 -5.11 13.75 17.83
CA LEU A 106 -5.14 13.75 16.36
C LEU A 106 -4.80 15.14 15.79
N GLY A 107 -3.68 15.21 15.10
CA GLY A 107 -3.12 16.42 14.48
C GLY A 107 -2.31 16.07 13.24
N LYS A 108 -1.84 17.07 12.49
CA LYS A 108 -1.16 16.85 11.20
C LYS A 108 0.06 15.92 11.29
N GLN A 109 0.85 15.98 12.36
CA GLN A 109 2.01 15.11 12.59
C GLN A 109 1.58 13.66 12.81
N ASN A 110 0.47 13.47 13.54
CA ASN A 110 -0.10 12.16 13.81
C ASN A 110 -0.83 11.59 12.59
N ALA A 111 -1.41 12.43 11.74
CA ALA A 111 -1.92 12.04 10.42
C ALA A 111 -0.79 11.58 9.48
N PHE A 112 0.37 12.24 9.52
CA PHE A 112 1.56 11.76 8.81
C PHE A 112 1.97 10.37 9.32
N MET A 113 2.09 10.19 10.64
CA MET A 113 2.48 8.90 11.22
C MET A 113 1.45 7.79 10.95
N TYR A 114 0.17 8.14 10.91
CA TYR A 114 -0.89 7.24 10.46
C TYR A 114 -0.62 6.74 9.03
N GLY A 115 -0.39 7.66 8.09
CA GLY A 115 -0.15 7.30 6.69
C GLY A 115 1.11 6.47 6.50
N VAL A 116 2.17 6.74 7.27
CA VAL A 116 3.37 5.89 7.33
C VAL A 116 3.03 4.48 7.81
N GLY A 117 2.16 4.34 8.81
CA GLY A 117 1.74 3.04 9.32
C GLY A 117 0.90 2.26 8.33
N HIS A 118 -0.07 2.94 7.72
CA HIS A 118 -0.98 2.38 6.73
C HIS A 118 -0.23 1.91 5.47
N GLY A 119 0.44 2.83 4.75
CA GLY A 119 1.18 2.45 3.54
C GLY A 119 2.41 1.60 3.84
N GLY A 120 2.99 1.72 5.03
CA GLY A 120 4.15 0.93 5.44
C GLY A 120 3.82 -0.54 5.68
N ILE A 121 2.73 -0.85 6.40
CA ILE A 121 2.32 -2.25 6.60
C ILE A 121 1.90 -2.88 5.27
N GLU A 122 1.23 -2.14 4.40
CA GLU A 122 0.87 -2.58 3.07
C GLU A 122 2.13 -2.93 2.27
N ALA A 123 3.12 -2.05 2.23
CA ALA A 123 4.38 -2.31 1.53
C ALA A 123 5.09 -3.56 2.06
N ILE A 124 5.13 -3.73 3.39
CA ILE A 124 5.73 -4.89 4.05
C ILE A 124 4.97 -6.17 3.68
N ILE A 125 3.64 -6.18 3.75
CA ILE A 125 2.85 -7.39 3.50
C ILE A 125 2.85 -7.73 2.00
N LEU A 126 2.53 -6.77 1.13
CA LEU A 126 2.32 -7.04 -0.29
C LEU A 126 3.62 -7.28 -1.05
N VAL A 127 4.68 -6.52 -0.75
CA VAL A 127 5.98 -6.65 -1.44
C VAL A 127 7.02 -7.31 -0.55
N GLY A 128 7.14 -6.89 0.70
CA GLY A 128 8.18 -7.38 1.59
C GLY A 128 8.13 -8.90 1.83
N ILE A 129 7.00 -9.40 2.34
CA ILE A 129 6.80 -10.84 2.62
C ILE A 129 6.85 -11.65 1.31
N THR A 130 6.20 -11.15 0.26
CA THR A 130 6.22 -11.78 -1.07
C THR A 130 7.64 -11.93 -1.60
N TYR A 131 8.50 -10.91 -1.45
CA TYR A 131 9.86 -10.96 -1.99
C TYR A 131 10.81 -11.77 -1.13
N ILE A 132 10.56 -11.91 0.18
CA ILE A 132 11.24 -12.92 1.00
C ILE A 132 10.92 -14.32 0.46
N SER A 133 9.64 -14.62 0.24
CA SER A 133 9.21 -15.92 -0.32
C SER A 133 9.80 -16.18 -1.71
N ASN A 134 9.76 -15.18 -2.60
CA ASN A 134 10.29 -15.28 -3.95
C ASN A 134 11.81 -15.46 -3.97
N LEU A 135 12.55 -14.79 -3.09
CA LEU A 135 14.00 -14.98 -2.98
C LEU A 135 14.36 -16.38 -2.52
N LEU A 136 13.70 -16.89 -1.47
CA LEU A 136 13.89 -18.27 -1.00
C LEU A 136 13.59 -19.28 -2.12
N THR A 137 12.47 -19.10 -2.80
CA THR A 137 12.06 -19.94 -3.94
C THR A 137 13.08 -19.86 -5.08
N SER A 138 13.56 -18.66 -5.41
CA SER A 138 14.56 -18.46 -6.46
C SER A 138 15.89 -19.13 -6.14
N PHE A 139 16.33 -19.11 -4.88
CA PHE A 139 17.53 -19.82 -4.46
C PHE A 139 17.36 -21.34 -4.56
N MET A 140 16.19 -21.87 -4.18
CA MET A 140 15.88 -23.30 -4.35
C MET A 140 15.85 -23.72 -5.81
N ILE A 141 15.26 -22.90 -6.70
CA ILE A 141 15.24 -23.15 -8.14
C ILE A 141 16.66 -23.19 -8.70
N ASN A 142 17.47 -22.17 -8.40
CA ASN A 142 18.85 -22.09 -8.90
C ASN A 142 19.76 -23.18 -8.33
N ALA A 143 19.46 -23.69 -7.12
CA ALA A 143 20.17 -24.81 -6.50
C ALA A 143 19.64 -26.19 -6.94
N GLY A 144 18.57 -26.27 -7.74
CA GLY A 144 17.95 -27.53 -8.16
C GLY A 144 17.18 -28.27 -7.06
N THR A 145 16.94 -27.65 -5.90
CA THR A 145 16.26 -28.27 -4.75
C THR A 145 14.75 -28.05 -4.75
N PHE A 146 14.23 -27.17 -5.61
CA PHE A 146 12.81 -26.86 -5.69
C PHE A 146 11.94 -28.02 -6.19
N GLU A 147 12.51 -28.94 -6.98
CA GLU A 147 11.80 -30.12 -7.51
C GLU A 147 11.25 -31.01 -6.39
N ALA A 148 11.97 -31.13 -5.28
CA ALA A 148 11.52 -31.88 -4.11
C ALA A 148 10.25 -31.28 -3.51
N SER A 149 10.11 -29.94 -3.50
CA SER A 149 8.90 -29.27 -3.02
C SER A 149 7.69 -29.54 -3.91
N LEU A 150 7.91 -29.66 -5.23
CA LEU A 150 6.83 -29.99 -6.17
C LEU A 150 6.40 -31.46 -6.12
N SER A 151 7.29 -32.37 -5.71
CA SER A 151 6.99 -33.81 -5.64
C SER A 151 5.96 -34.17 -4.57
N MET A 152 5.70 -33.26 -3.63
CA MET A 152 4.74 -33.43 -2.53
C MET A 152 3.34 -32.93 -2.87
N LEU A 153 3.16 -32.32 -4.04
CA LEU A 153 1.91 -31.72 -4.49
C LEU A 153 1.17 -32.66 -5.45
N ASP A 154 -0.16 -32.56 -5.48
CA ASP A 154 -0.95 -33.18 -6.56
C ASP A 154 -0.70 -32.46 -7.90
N ASP A 155 -1.10 -33.10 -9.00
CA ASP A 155 -0.80 -32.62 -10.36
C ASP A 155 -1.34 -31.21 -10.62
N LYS A 156 -2.53 -30.89 -10.08
CA LYS A 156 -3.15 -29.56 -10.27
C LYS A 156 -2.40 -28.49 -9.47
N MET A 157 -2.15 -28.74 -8.19
CA MET A 157 -1.38 -27.83 -7.34
C MET A 157 0.03 -27.60 -7.87
N LYS A 158 0.64 -28.65 -8.41
CA LYS A 158 1.96 -28.58 -9.04
C LYS A 158 1.96 -27.68 -10.27
N GLU A 159 0.97 -27.82 -11.15
CA GLU A 159 0.79 -26.97 -12.31
C GLU A 159 0.58 -25.50 -11.91
N ASP A 160 -0.34 -25.24 -10.97
CA ASP A 160 -0.61 -23.89 -10.46
C ASP A 160 0.63 -23.26 -9.83
N THR A 161 1.38 -24.03 -9.02
CA THR A 161 2.63 -23.57 -8.41
C THR A 161 3.66 -23.24 -9.48
N LEU A 162 3.85 -24.11 -10.48
CA LEU A 162 4.79 -23.88 -11.58
C LEU A 162 4.44 -22.64 -12.39
N ASN A 163 3.15 -22.43 -12.68
CA ASN A 163 2.67 -21.24 -13.38
C ASN A 163 3.04 -19.97 -12.61
N GLN A 164 2.84 -19.95 -11.29
CA GLN A 164 3.20 -18.81 -10.44
C GLN A 164 4.73 -18.61 -10.34
N VAL A 165 5.49 -19.66 -10.02
CA VAL A 165 6.94 -19.52 -9.80
C VAL A 165 7.71 -19.26 -11.09
N SER A 166 7.15 -19.66 -12.25
CA SER A 166 7.79 -19.41 -13.55
C SER A 166 8.03 -17.93 -13.81
N LEU A 167 7.18 -17.06 -13.26
CA LEU A 167 7.31 -15.61 -13.35
C LEU A 167 8.65 -15.09 -12.83
N LEU A 168 9.30 -15.83 -11.91
CA LEU A 168 10.61 -15.47 -11.36
C LEU A 168 11.73 -15.46 -12.42
N TRP A 169 11.59 -16.28 -13.47
CA TRP A 169 12.58 -16.37 -14.56
C TRP A 169 12.04 -16.00 -15.95
N THR A 170 10.71 -15.88 -16.12
CA THR A 170 10.10 -15.49 -17.39
C THR A 170 9.85 -13.99 -17.50
N LEU A 171 9.62 -13.29 -16.40
CA LEU A 171 9.44 -11.84 -16.42
C LEU A 171 10.78 -11.12 -16.60
N HIS A 172 10.74 -9.99 -17.30
CA HIS A 172 11.91 -9.13 -17.44
C HIS A 172 12.34 -8.58 -16.07
N PRO A 173 13.63 -8.65 -15.68
CA PRO A 173 14.09 -8.31 -14.32
C PRO A 173 13.65 -6.95 -13.78
N THR A 174 13.40 -5.97 -14.66
CA THR A 174 12.95 -4.63 -14.28
C THR A 174 11.66 -4.64 -13.47
N VAL A 175 10.74 -5.60 -13.68
CA VAL A 175 9.48 -5.65 -12.91
C VAL A 175 9.74 -5.79 -11.41
N PHE A 176 10.80 -6.50 -11.03
CA PHE A 176 11.15 -6.69 -9.62
C PHE A 176 11.67 -5.42 -8.97
N PHE A 177 12.31 -4.52 -9.73
CA PHE A 177 12.67 -3.19 -9.24
C PHE A 177 11.47 -2.26 -9.15
N MET A 178 10.56 -2.33 -10.13
CA MET A 178 9.41 -1.45 -10.19
C MET A 178 8.44 -1.67 -9.02
N ALA A 179 8.34 -2.89 -8.48
CA ALA A 179 7.56 -3.12 -7.26
C ALA A 179 8.02 -2.22 -6.10
N GLY A 180 9.32 -2.01 -5.92
CA GLY A 180 9.84 -1.09 -4.91
C GLY A 180 9.46 0.36 -5.21
N VAL A 181 9.55 0.79 -6.47
CA VAL A 181 9.15 2.14 -6.91
C VAL A 181 7.67 2.40 -6.63
N GLU A 182 6.82 1.45 -6.98
CA GLU A 182 5.38 1.46 -6.71
C GLU A 182 5.11 1.65 -5.21
N ARG A 183 5.84 0.95 -4.33
CA ARG A 183 5.69 1.12 -2.86
C ARG A 183 6.07 2.52 -2.38
N ILE A 184 7.07 3.18 -2.98
CA ILE A 184 7.42 4.57 -2.65
C ILE A 184 6.23 5.49 -2.98
N ILE A 185 5.64 5.31 -4.17
CA ILE A 185 4.50 6.09 -4.65
C ILE A 185 3.27 5.84 -3.78
N ALA A 186 2.96 4.58 -3.49
CA ALA A 186 1.84 4.19 -2.63
C ALA A 186 1.97 4.79 -1.21
N ILE A 187 3.13 4.63 -0.56
CA ILE A 187 3.36 5.21 0.78
C ILE A 187 3.17 6.73 0.77
N ALA A 188 3.68 7.44 -0.26
CA ALA A 188 3.47 8.87 -0.40
C ALA A 188 1.98 9.22 -0.54
N LEU A 189 1.22 8.45 -1.31
CA LEU A 189 -0.22 8.60 -1.44
C LEU A 189 -0.94 8.38 -0.11
N HIS A 190 -0.64 7.32 0.64
CA HIS A 190 -1.26 7.06 1.95
C HIS A 190 -0.99 8.17 2.97
N ILE A 191 0.20 8.76 2.97
CA ILE A 191 0.50 9.95 3.78
C ILE A 191 -0.39 11.13 3.38
N CYS A 192 -0.55 11.36 2.07
CA CYS A 192 -1.38 12.45 1.55
C CYS A 192 -2.86 12.26 1.91
N LEU A 193 -3.40 11.08 1.64
CA LEU A 193 -4.80 10.75 1.91
C LEU A 193 -5.07 10.77 3.43
N SER A 194 -4.11 10.32 4.25
CA SER A 194 -4.22 10.43 5.71
C SER A 194 -4.34 11.86 6.19
N TYR A 195 -3.60 12.80 5.58
CA TYR A 195 -3.78 14.22 5.88
C TYR A 195 -5.18 14.72 5.46
N ILE A 196 -5.67 14.34 4.28
CA ILE A 196 -7.00 14.76 3.80
C ILE A 196 -8.11 14.24 4.73
N VAL A 197 -8.07 12.96 5.11
CA VAL A 197 -9.06 12.35 6.01
C VAL A 197 -8.96 12.92 7.43
N TYR A 198 -7.75 13.22 7.91
CA TYR A 198 -7.55 13.95 9.16
C TYR A 198 -8.31 15.29 9.16
N LYS A 199 -8.21 16.06 8.06
CA LYS A 199 -8.97 17.31 7.91
C LYS A 199 -10.48 17.06 7.84
N ALA A 200 -10.92 15.97 7.21
CA ALA A 200 -12.33 15.58 7.20
C ALA A 200 -12.88 15.36 8.63
N VAL A 201 -12.11 14.66 9.47
CA VAL A 201 -12.49 14.34 10.87
C VAL A 201 -12.47 15.59 11.76
N THR A 202 -11.41 16.39 11.67
CA THR A 202 -11.19 17.54 12.56
C THR A 202 -12.00 18.78 12.20
N GLU A 203 -12.25 19.00 10.91
CA GLU A 203 -13.07 20.13 10.45
C GLU A 203 -14.54 19.75 10.23
N HIS A 204 -14.94 18.52 10.50
CA HIS A 204 -16.29 17.99 10.26
C HIS A 204 -16.77 18.15 8.80
N LYS A 205 -15.82 18.06 7.85
CA LYS A 205 -16.06 18.27 6.41
C LYS A 205 -16.06 16.95 5.68
N ILE A 206 -17.22 16.29 5.60
CA ILE A 206 -17.36 14.96 4.99
C ILE A 206 -16.99 14.94 3.50
N TYR A 207 -17.10 16.07 2.79
CA TYR A 207 -16.67 16.13 1.39
C TYR A 207 -15.17 15.82 1.21
N LEU A 208 -14.33 16.06 2.23
CA LEU A 208 -12.91 15.69 2.19
C LEU A 208 -12.70 14.18 2.23
N LEU A 209 -13.59 13.43 2.90
CA LEU A 209 -13.60 11.97 2.81
C LEU A 209 -13.95 11.51 1.40
N LEU A 210 -14.98 12.11 0.78
CA LEU A 210 -15.35 11.79 -0.60
C LEU A 210 -14.21 12.10 -1.58
N VAL A 211 -13.46 13.19 -1.36
CA VAL A 211 -12.26 13.50 -2.14
C VAL A 211 -11.18 12.44 -1.94
N ALA A 212 -10.93 11.98 -0.72
CA ALA A 212 -9.95 10.93 -0.46
C ALA A 212 -10.34 9.61 -1.16
N ILE A 213 -11.61 9.20 -1.05
CA ILE A 213 -12.17 8.02 -1.75
C ILE A 213 -11.96 8.16 -3.25
N ALA A 214 -12.33 9.31 -3.84
CA ALA A 214 -12.22 9.52 -5.27
C ALA A 214 -10.76 9.52 -5.77
N ILE A 215 -9.83 10.09 -5.00
CA ILE A 215 -8.40 10.06 -5.34
C ILE A 215 -7.87 8.63 -5.29
N HIS A 216 -8.14 7.91 -4.20
CA HIS A 216 -7.67 6.54 -4.03
C HIS A 216 -8.24 5.63 -5.12
N ALA A 217 -9.56 5.64 -5.29
CA ALA A 217 -10.23 4.86 -6.33
C ALA A 217 -9.75 5.22 -7.73
N GLY A 218 -9.45 6.50 -7.98
CA GLY A 218 -8.92 6.97 -9.26
C GLY A 218 -7.52 6.43 -9.56
N ILE A 219 -6.64 6.38 -8.57
CA ILE A 219 -5.29 5.81 -8.72
C ILE A 219 -5.40 4.33 -9.07
N ASP A 220 -6.16 3.56 -8.29
CA ASP A 220 -6.29 2.11 -8.51
C ASP A 220 -7.02 1.79 -9.81
N PHE A 221 -8.03 2.58 -10.16
CA PHE A 221 -8.68 2.50 -11.47
C PHE A 221 -7.67 2.66 -12.61
N ILE A 222 -6.80 3.67 -12.54
CA ILE A 222 -5.76 3.89 -13.56
C ILE A 222 -4.80 2.70 -13.61
N THR A 223 -4.35 2.22 -12.45
CA THR A 223 -3.46 1.06 -12.31
C THR A 223 -4.04 -0.18 -13.00
N VAL A 224 -5.30 -0.52 -12.72
CA VAL A 224 -5.95 -1.69 -13.32
C VAL A 224 -6.23 -1.48 -14.80
N LEU A 225 -6.77 -0.31 -15.18
CA LEU A 225 -7.16 -0.05 -16.57
C LEU A 225 -5.97 -0.08 -17.52
N LEU A 226 -4.84 0.52 -17.11
CA LEU A 226 -3.66 0.66 -17.96
C LEU A 226 -2.63 -0.45 -17.77
N GLY A 227 -2.66 -1.19 -16.65
CA GLY A 227 -1.62 -2.17 -16.30
C GLY A 227 -1.38 -3.28 -17.33
N ALA A 228 -2.42 -3.66 -18.09
CA ALA A 228 -2.30 -4.63 -19.18
C ALA A 228 -1.98 -3.99 -20.55
N GLN A 229 -2.08 -2.67 -20.68
CA GLN A 229 -2.00 -1.95 -21.95
C GLN A 229 -0.66 -1.26 -22.18
N ILE A 230 0.03 -0.89 -21.10
CA ILE A 230 1.30 -0.18 -21.15
C ILE A 230 2.36 -0.88 -20.31
N SER A 231 3.63 -0.58 -20.57
CA SER A 231 4.72 -1.09 -19.72
C SER A 231 4.59 -0.58 -18.29
N VAL A 232 4.98 -1.41 -17.31
CA VAL A 232 5.03 -1.03 -15.88
C VAL A 232 5.80 0.28 -15.66
N PHE A 233 6.86 0.53 -16.41
CA PHE A 233 7.63 1.77 -16.29
C PHE A 233 6.80 3.02 -16.65
N MET A 234 6.03 2.95 -17.73
CA MET A 234 5.15 4.06 -18.13
C MET A 234 4.00 4.25 -17.14
N LEU A 235 3.46 3.17 -16.60
CA LEU A 235 2.44 3.23 -15.56
C LEU A 235 2.96 3.97 -14.32
N GLU A 236 4.13 3.56 -13.81
CA GLU A 236 4.71 4.20 -12.63
C GLU A 236 5.05 5.67 -12.85
N ILE A 237 5.46 6.07 -14.06
CA ILE A 237 5.64 7.50 -14.38
C ILE A 237 4.33 8.27 -14.26
N ILE A 238 3.22 7.73 -14.80
CA ILE A 238 1.91 8.36 -14.73
C ILE A 238 1.48 8.51 -13.26
N LEU A 239 1.59 7.43 -12.48
CA LEU A 239 1.22 7.43 -11.06
C LEU A 239 2.11 8.36 -10.25
N LEU A 240 3.41 8.36 -10.49
CA LEU A 240 4.36 9.27 -9.84
C LEU A 240 4.00 10.73 -10.07
N LEU A 241 3.65 11.11 -11.31
CA LEU A 241 3.27 12.49 -11.63
C LEU A 241 1.99 12.91 -10.90
N ILE A 242 0.98 12.05 -10.87
CA ILE A 242 -0.29 12.32 -10.17
C ILE A 242 -0.04 12.45 -8.67
N VAL A 243 0.66 11.48 -8.07
CA VAL A 243 0.96 11.47 -6.63
C VAL A 243 1.89 12.62 -6.25
N ALA A 244 2.82 13.03 -7.10
CA ALA A 244 3.67 14.21 -6.87
C ALA A 244 2.84 15.50 -6.81
N ILE A 245 1.88 15.67 -7.72
CA ILE A 245 0.96 16.84 -7.70
C ILE A 245 0.14 16.86 -6.41
N ILE A 246 -0.45 15.72 -6.03
CA ILE A 246 -1.21 15.58 -4.78
C ILE A 246 -0.32 15.91 -3.58
N SER A 247 0.91 15.36 -3.55
CA SER A 247 1.89 15.58 -2.49
C SER A 247 2.26 17.05 -2.36
N ILE A 248 2.45 17.78 -3.47
CA ILE A 248 2.73 19.22 -3.45
C ILE A 248 1.54 19.99 -2.86
N ILE A 249 0.31 19.67 -3.27
CA ILE A 249 -0.91 20.34 -2.77
C ILE A 249 -1.07 20.09 -1.26
N VAL A 250 -0.95 18.84 -0.82
CA VAL A 250 -1.06 18.46 0.59
C VAL A 250 0.07 19.07 1.41
N TYR A 251 1.30 19.05 0.92
CA TYR A 251 2.45 19.64 1.61
C TYR A 251 2.28 21.15 1.85
N LYS A 252 1.77 21.89 0.84
CA LYS A 252 1.46 23.32 1.00
C LYS A 252 0.44 23.56 2.10
N LYS A 253 -0.62 22.75 2.16
CA LYS A 253 -1.64 22.82 3.24
C LYS A 253 -1.04 22.47 4.61
N TYR A 254 -0.29 21.37 4.69
CA TYR A 254 0.40 20.92 5.89
C TYR A 254 1.34 21.97 6.50
N LYS A 255 2.09 22.68 5.63
CA LYS A 255 3.02 23.74 6.04
C LYS A 255 2.29 25.01 6.50
N GLY A 256 1.16 25.34 5.88
CA GLY A 256 0.35 26.51 6.24
C GLY A 256 -0.46 26.33 7.53
N GLU A 257 -0.68 25.09 7.97
CA GLU A 257 -1.41 24.79 9.21
C GLU A 257 -0.54 25.07 10.45
N LYS A 258 -1.07 25.81 11.44
CA LYS A 258 -0.37 26.04 12.71
C LYS A 258 -0.25 24.71 13.46
N THR A 259 0.92 24.45 14.02
CA THR A 259 1.13 23.27 14.88
C THR A 259 0.42 23.51 16.21
N ASP A 260 -0.58 22.70 16.51
CA ASP A 260 -1.33 22.81 17.75
C ASP A 260 -0.61 22.01 18.84
N ASN A 261 0.20 22.69 19.66
CA ASN A 261 1.03 22.07 20.72
C ASN A 261 0.20 21.69 21.96
N ARG A 262 -1.05 21.24 21.81
CA ARG A 262 -1.94 20.94 22.96
C ARG A 262 -1.40 19.83 23.90
N GLU A 263 -0.49 18.96 23.44
CA GLU A 263 0.22 18.03 24.34
C GLU A 263 1.22 18.72 25.27
N GLN A 264 1.80 19.87 24.89
CA GLN A 264 2.74 20.61 25.76
C GLN A 264 2.05 21.40 26.87
N ASP A 265 0.73 21.60 26.77
CA ASP A 265 -0.05 22.30 27.79
C ASP A 265 -0.59 21.32 28.83
N TYR A 266 -1.01 20.11 28.42
CA TYR A 266 -1.41 19.06 29.38
C TYR A 266 -0.26 18.58 30.29
N GLU A 267 0.97 18.45 29.77
CA GLU A 267 2.15 18.12 30.60
C GLU A 267 2.59 19.29 31.49
N ARG A 268 2.23 20.54 31.15
CA ARG A 268 2.53 21.74 31.98
C ARG A 268 1.48 22.01 33.04
N GLU A 269 0.23 21.63 32.82
CA GLU A 269 -0.86 21.77 33.79
C GLU A 269 -0.94 20.61 34.79
N SER A 270 -0.17 19.53 34.56
CA SER A 270 -0.07 18.36 35.45
C SER A 270 1.22 18.32 36.30
N LEU A 271 2.03 19.39 36.24
CA LEU A 271 3.19 19.65 37.10
C LEU A 271 2.89 20.82 38.05
#